data_AF-A0A9N9WF03-F1
#
_entry.id   AF-A0A9N9WF03-F1
#
_cell.length_a   1.000
_cell.length_b   1.000
_cell.length_c   1.000
_cell.angle_alpha   90.00
_cell.angle_beta   90.00
_cell.angle_gamma   90.00
#
_symmetry.space_group_name_H-M   'P 1'
#
loop_
_entity.id
_entity.type
_entity.pdbx_description
1 polymer ?
#
loop_
_entity_poly.entity_id
_entity_poly.type
_entity_poly.pdbx_seq_one_letter_code
_entity_poly.pdbx_strand_id
1 'polypeptide(L)'
;MQYNTNASYLTEEEILLYLSYLTGQSDKNFGCLYRLSCQKPAQAGLYSSGAEILLQGVKLMQGNTYELSEYEDITRGIKQAVEWGEGGGECETRYKCGE
;
A
#
# COMPACT_ATOMS: atom_id res chain seq x y z
N MET A 1 27.22 -2.02 -25.18
CA MET A 1 26.33 -2.43 -24.07
C MET A 1 24.90 -2.21 -24.54
N GLN A 2 24.17 -3.29 -24.85
CA GLN A 2 22.74 -3.20 -25.17
C GLN A 2 22.00 -2.99 -23.85
N TYR A 3 21.27 -1.87 -23.73
CA TYR A 3 20.32 -1.70 -22.64
C TYR A 3 19.17 -2.67 -22.88
N ASN A 4 18.90 -3.52 -21.89
CA ASN A 4 17.78 -4.44 -21.92
C ASN A 4 16.51 -3.63 -21.69
N THR A 5 15.74 -3.34 -22.74
CA THR A 5 14.54 -2.47 -22.70
C THR A 5 13.34 -3.09 -21.96
N ASN A 6 13.53 -4.19 -21.24
CA ASN A 6 12.53 -4.85 -20.39
C ASN A 6 12.64 -4.47 -18.91
N ALA A 7 13.40 -3.43 -18.57
CA ALA A 7 13.27 -2.81 -17.26
C ALA A 7 11.95 -2.04 -17.24
N SER A 8 10.87 -2.66 -16.72
CA SER A 8 9.69 -1.91 -16.31
C SER A 8 10.15 -0.97 -15.21
N TYR A 9 10.37 0.29 -15.56
CA TYR A 9 10.64 1.32 -14.57
C TYR A 9 9.44 1.42 -13.64
N LEU A 10 9.70 1.64 -12.34
CA LEU A 10 8.63 1.99 -11.41
C LEU A 10 7.91 3.24 -11.92
N THR A 11 6.59 3.20 -12.00
CA THR A 11 5.78 4.36 -12.36
C THR A 11 5.85 5.41 -11.26
N GLU A 12 5.47 6.64 -11.58
CA GLU A 12 5.39 7.72 -10.58
C GLU A 12 4.45 7.34 -9.43
N GLU A 13 3.33 6.68 -9.73
CA GLU A 13 2.39 6.21 -8.70
C GLU A 13 3.00 5.13 -7.79
N GLU A 14 3.78 4.21 -8.34
CA GLU A 14 4.48 3.18 -7.55
C GLU A 14 5.51 3.82 -6.61
N ILE A 15 6.24 4.82 -7.10
CA ILE A 15 7.19 5.59 -6.30
C ILE A 15 6.46 6.35 -5.18
N LEU A 16 5.34 7.01 -5.49
CA LEU A 16 4.55 7.74 -4.50
C LEU A 16 3.94 6.80 -3.45
N LEU A 17 3.44 5.62 -3.85
CA LEU A 17 2.94 4.62 -2.93
C LEU A 17 4.04 4.18 -1.96
N TYR A 18 5.24 3.87 -2.49
CA TYR A 18 6.39 3.51 -1.66
C TYR A 18 6.83 4.64 -0.72
N LEU A 19 6.96 5.87 -1.22
CA LEU A 19 7.37 7.03 -0.40
C LEU A 19 6.34 7.34 0.69
N SER A 20 5.04 7.20 0.39
CA SER A 20 3.98 7.42 1.38
C SER A 20 3.97 6.36 2.48
N TYR A 21 4.31 5.11 2.15
CA TYR A 21 4.55 4.06 3.14
C TYR A 21 5.74 4.42 4.05
N LEU A 22 6.89 4.82 3.47
CA LEU A 22 8.08 5.18 4.25
C LEU A 22 7.82 6.38 5.17
N THR A 23 7.11 7.38 4.67
CA THR A 23 6.77 8.58 5.44
C THR A 23 5.90 8.17 6.64
N GLY A 24 4.84 7.39 6.42
CA GLY A 24 3.97 6.93 7.49
C GLY A 24 4.62 5.92 8.44
N GLN A 25 5.66 5.22 8.02
CA GLN A 25 6.39 4.31 8.91
C GLN A 25 7.15 5.08 10.02
N SER A 26 7.59 6.31 9.73
CA SER A 26 8.37 7.13 10.67
C SER A 26 7.58 7.58 11.91
N ASP A 27 6.27 7.82 11.75
CA ASP A 27 5.38 8.37 12.77
C ASP A 27 4.10 7.54 12.97
N LYS A 28 4.00 6.38 12.32
CA LYS A 28 2.81 5.50 12.25
C LYS A 28 1.58 6.20 11.64
N ASN A 29 1.77 7.22 10.82
CA ASN A 29 0.70 7.93 10.12
C ASN A 29 0.66 7.57 8.62
N PHE A 30 -0.11 6.54 8.30
CA PHE A 30 -0.28 6.07 6.92
C PHE A 30 -1.38 6.80 6.14
N GLY A 31 -1.87 7.95 6.61
CA GLY A 31 -2.98 8.66 5.98
C GLY A 31 -2.69 9.07 4.53
N CYS A 32 -1.43 9.42 4.20
CA CYS A 32 -1.05 9.66 2.80
C CYS A 32 -1.09 8.41 1.93
N LEU A 33 -0.62 7.28 2.47
CA LEU A 33 -0.67 6.00 1.78
C LEU A 33 -2.11 5.61 1.46
N TYR A 34 -3.01 5.78 2.42
CA TYR A 34 -4.43 5.50 2.23
C TYR A 34 -5.09 6.48 1.26
N ARG A 35 -4.75 7.77 1.31
CA ARG A 35 -5.25 8.76 0.35
C ARG A 35 -4.85 8.42 -1.08
N LEU A 36 -3.58 8.11 -1.33
CA LEU A 36 -3.11 7.69 -2.65
C LEU A 36 -3.79 6.40 -3.10
N SER A 37 -3.91 5.43 -2.19
CA SER A 37 -4.59 4.16 -2.47
C SER A 37 -6.05 4.34 -2.86
N CYS A 38 -6.73 5.30 -2.23
CA CYS A 38 -8.09 5.69 -2.57
C CYS A 38 -8.19 6.38 -3.94
N GLN A 39 -7.25 7.27 -4.26
CA GLN A 39 -7.23 7.99 -5.53
C GLN A 39 -6.85 7.10 -6.72
N LYS A 40 -6.11 6.02 -6.47
CA LYS A 40 -5.56 5.08 -7.46
C LYS A 40 -5.94 3.63 -7.13
N PRO A 41 -7.25 3.31 -7.04
CA PRO A 41 -7.72 2.04 -6.48
C PRO A 41 -7.24 0.82 -7.27
N ALA A 42 -7.21 0.90 -8.60
CA ALA A 42 -6.79 -0.22 -9.44
C ALA A 42 -5.33 -0.65 -9.17
N GLN A 43 -4.40 0.31 -9.05
CA GLN A 43 -3.00 0.01 -8.75
C GLN A 43 -2.85 -0.44 -7.30
N ALA A 44 -3.40 0.30 -6.34
CA ALA A 44 -3.27 -0.02 -4.93
C ALA A 44 -3.91 -1.36 -4.56
N GLY A 45 -5.01 -1.75 -5.21
CA GLY A 45 -5.65 -3.05 -5.05
C GLY A 45 -4.73 -4.21 -5.42
N LEU A 46 -4.01 -4.11 -6.55
CA LEU A 46 -3.04 -5.13 -6.96
C LEU A 46 -1.93 -5.34 -5.92
N TYR A 47 -1.35 -4.25 -5.41
CA TYR A 47 -0.30 -4.35 -4.38
C TYR A 47 -0.84 -4.84 -3.05
N SER A 48 -2.04 -4.41 -2.65
CA SER A 48 -2.71 -4.89 -1.44
C SER A 48 -2.92 -6.40 -1.48
N SER A 49 -3.42 -6.93 -2.60
CA SER A 49 -3.60 -8.37 -2.77
C SER A 49 -2.27 -9.12 -2.74
N GLY A 50 -1.23 -8.58 -3.38
CA GLY A 50 0.13 -9.13 -3.30
C GLY A 50 0.67 -9.17 -1.87
N ALA A 51 0.48 -8.10 -1.10
CA ALA A 51 0.87 -8.03 0.30
C ALA A 51 0.11 -9.05 1.17
N GLU A 52 -1.20 -9.22 0.97
CA GLU A 52 -1.98 -10.25 1.67
C GLU A 52 -1.41 -11.66 1.43
N ILE A 53 -1.07 -11.99 0.18
CA ILE A 53 -0.46 -13.28 -0.18
C ILE A 53 0.88 -13.48 0.53
N LEU A 54 1.75 -12.45 0.52
CA LEU A 54 3.05 -12.52 1.18
C LEU A 54 2.91 -12.70 2.69
N LEU A 55 2.02 -11.95 3.34
CA LEU A 55 1.75 -12.06 4.77
C LEU A 55 1.25 -13.45 5.15
N GLN A 56 0.31 -14.00 4.37
CA GLN A 56 -0.17 -15.38 4.57
C GLN A 56 0.95 -16.40 4.39
N GLY A 57 1.80 -16.23 3.38
CA GLY A 57 2.96 -17.09 3.13
C GLY A 57 3.95 -17.09 4.29
N VAL A 58 4.29 -15.93 4.85
CA VAL A 58 5.18 -15.82 6.01
C VAL A 58 4.57 -16.50 7.24
N LYS A 59 3.29 -16.28 7.52
CA LYS A 59 2.58 -16.95 8.64
C LYS A 59 2.61 -18.47 8.52
N LEU A 60 2.44 -19.00 7.31
CA LEU A 60 2.50 -20.44 7.06
C LEU A 60 3.91 -21.00 7.30
N MET A 61 4.96 -20.27 6.91
CA MET A 61 6.35 -20.75 7.01
C MET A 61 6.96 -20.58 8.41
N GLN A 62 6.71 -19.46 9.07
CA GLN A 62 7.36 -19.10 10.34
C GLN A 62 6.43 -19.25 11.55
N GLY A 63 5.16 -19.61 11.34
CA GLY A 63 4.14 -19.57 12.40
C GLY A 63 3.91 -18.15 12.93
N ASN A 64 3.37 -18.04 14.14
CA ASN A 64 3.10 -16.75 14.79
C ASN A 64 4.33 -16.18 15.53
N THR A 65 5.54 -16.49 15.07
CA THR A 65 6.79 -16.06 15.73
C THR A 65 7.22 -14.66 15.34
N TYR A 66 6.81 -14.19 14.16
CA TYR A 66 7.05 -12.82 13.70
C TYR A 66 5.87 -11.91 14.02
N GLU A 67 6.16 -10.73 14.54
CA GLU A 67 5.20 -9.65 14.66
C GLU A 67 4.95 -9.10 13.24
N LEU A 68 3.76 -9.34 12.71
CA LEU A 68 3.31 -8.87 11.40
C LEU A 68 2.10 -7.95 11.49
N SER A 69 1.66 -7.59 12.70
CA SER A 69 0.36 -6.94 12.90
C SER A 69 0.33 -5.57 12.25
N GLU A 70 1.45 -4.85 12.28
CA GLU A 70 1.60 -3.57 11.59
C GLU A 70 1.36 -3.71 10.08
N TYR A 71 2.00 -4.69 9.43
CA TYR A 71 1.83 -4.91 8.00
C TYR A 71 0.40 -5.36 7.66
N GLU A 72 -0.24 -6.14 8.52
CA GLU A 72 -1.63 -6.54 8.37
C GLU A 72 -2.58 -5.35 8.46
N ASP A 73 -2.36 -4.46 9.41
CA ASP A 73 -3.18 -3.27 9.60
C ASP A 73 -3.01 -2.27 8.47
N ILE A 74 -1.77 -2.06 7.99
CA ILE A 74 -1.49 -1.23 6.82
C ILE A 74 -2.16 -1.82 5.57
N THR A 75 -2.00 -3.13 5.34
CA THR A 75 -2.60 -3.81 4.18
C THR A 75 -4.12 -3.69 4.20
N ARG A 76 -4.73 -3.86 5.38
CA ARG A 76 -6.17 -3.67 5.57
C ARG A 76 -6.61 -2.22 5.32
N GLY A 77 -5.82 -1.24 5.77
CA GLY A 77 -6.08 0.18 5.53
C GLY A 77 -6.02 0.55 4.04
N ILE A 78 -5.05 0.02 3.30
CA ILE A 78 -4.96 0.17 1.84
C ILE A 78 -6.23 -0.39 1.18
N LYS A 79 -6.65 -1.60 1.55
CA LYS A 79 -7.86 -2.23 1.00
C LYS A 79 -9.12 -1.42 1.25
N GLN A 80 -9.31 -0.92 2.47
CA GLN A 80 -10.43 -0.03 2.80
C GLN A 80 -10.40 1.28 2.00
N ALA A 81 -9.21 1.81 1.73
CA ALA A 81 -9.04 2.99 0.90
C ALA A 81 -9.40 2.72 -0.56
N VAL A 82 -8.96 1.59 -1.11
CA VAL A 82 -9.32 1.12 -2.45
C VAL A 82 -10.84 0.99 -2.57
N GLU A 83 -11.48 0.25 -1.67
CA GLU A 83 -12.94 0.04 -1.67
C GLU A 83 -13.72 1.36 -1.60
N TRP A 84 -13.24 2.33 -0.80
CA TRP A 84 -13.84 3.67 -0.72
C TRP A 84 -13.71 4.45 -2.03
N GLY A 85 -12.53 4.41 -2.64
CA GLY A 85 -12.26 5.07 -3.93
C GLY A 85 -13.07 4.47 -5.08
N GLU A 86 -13.16 3.14 -5.17
CA GLU A 86 -13.99 2.43 -6.14
C GLU A 86 -15.48 2.76 -5.98
N GLY A 87 -15.93 2.98 -4.75
CA GLY A 87 -17.28 3.44 -4.43
C GLY A 87 -17.57 4.90 -4.79
N GLY A 88 -16.60 5.65 -5.32
CA GLY A 88 -16.74 7.07 -5.66
C GLY A 88 -16.66 8.00 -4.46
N GLY A 89 -16.07 7.56 -3.35
CA GLY A 89 -15.93 8.35 -2.14
C GLY A 89 -14.87 9.45 -2.22
N GLU A 90 -15.06 10.52 -1.45
CA GLU A 90 -14.13 11.66 -1.39
C GLU A 90 -12.87 11.31 -0.56
N CYS A 91 -11.78 10.94 -1.23
CA CYS A 91 -10.52 10.52 -0.60
C CYS A 91 -9.90 11.58 0.32
N GLU A 92 -9.97 12.84 -0.10
CA GLU A 92 -9.42 14.04 0.56
C GLU A 92 -10.01 14.31 1.94
N THR A 93 -11.30 13.99 2.08
CA THR A 93 -12.05 14.20 3.31
C THR A 93 -11.79 13.07 4.29
N ARG A 94 -11.65 11.84 3.79
CA ARG A 94 -11.50 10.64 4.59
C ARG A 94 -10.07 10.39 5.07
N TYR A 95 -9.07 10.66 4.23
CA TYR A 95 -7.67 10.33 4.49
C TYR A 95 -6.81 11.60 4.47
N LYS A 96 -6.19 11.94 5.61
CA LYS A 96 -5.35 13.14 5.77
C LYS A 96 -3.87 12.82 5.63
N CYS A 97 -3.11 13.77 5.11
CA CYS A 97 -1.69 13.66 4.83
C CYS A 97 -0.93 14.63 5.73
N GLY A 98 -0.23 14.13 6.76
CA GLY A 98 0.55 14.95 7.69
C GLY A 98 -0.30 15.94 8.50
N GLU A 99 -0.28 15.80 9.82
CA GLU A 99 -0.60 16.90 10.74
C GLU A 99 0.67 17.28 11.49
#